data_AF-A0A7W1W1Z9-F1
#
_entry.id   AF-A0A7W1W1Z9-F1
#
_cell.length_a   1.000
_cell.length_b   1.000
_cell.length_c   1.000
_cell.angle_alpha   90.00
_cell.angle_beta   90.00
_cell.angle_gamma   90.00
#
_symmetry.space_group_name_H-M   'P 1'
#
loop_
_entity.id
_entity.type
_entity.pdbx_description
1 polymer ?
#
loop_
_entity_poly.entity_id
_entity_poly.type
_entity_poly.pdbx_seq_one_letter_code
_entity_poly.pdbx_strand_id
1 'polypeptide(L)'
;MVVILVLISRYASAQLIYETVSVDYDSAWEYKSLQLIPIRPKAPSGQPGSGMISLSSAIKQGIATISERGTASTENVHWLRINNNSSKTIFIASGETFSGGRQDRMVTKDTILHSTGNDQYIP
;
A
#
# COMPACT_ATOMS: atom_id res chain seq x y z
N MET A 1 7.82 -48.11 -22.04
CA MET A 1 8.16 -46.76 -21.56
C MET A 1 7.27 -46.45 -20.38
N VAL A 2 7.84 -46.13 -19.22
CA VAL A 2 7.08 -45.68 -18.05
C VAL A 2 7.24 -44.17 -17.98
N VAL A 3 6.11 -43.44 -17.98
CA VAL A 3 6.07 -41.99 -17.81
C VAL A 3 5.76 -41.72 -16.35
N ILE A 4 6.69 -41.11 -15.63
CA ILE A 4 6.49 -40.64 -14.25
C ILE A 4 6.06 -39.18 -14.31
N LEU A 5 4.83 -38.91 -13.87
CA LEU A 5 4.28 -37.57 -13.72
C LEU A 5 4.61 -37.05 -12.31
N VAL A 6 5.46 -36.03 -12.22
CA VAL A 6 5.78 -35.36 -10.94
C VAL A 6 4.86 -34.15 -10.77
N LEU A 7 3.92 -34.24 -9.83
CA LEU A 7 3.07 -33.13 -9.41
C LEU A 7 3.81 -32.28 -8.38
N ILE A 8 4.29 -31.11 -8.79
CA ILE A 8 4.90 -30.12 -7.89
C ILE A 8 3.78 -29.21 -7.38
N SER A 9 3.24 -29.50 -6.19
CA SER A 9 2.28 -28.62 -5.52
C SER A 9 3.00 -27.42 -4.91
N ARG A 10 2.66 -26.21 -5.34
CA ARG A 10 3.12 -24.98 -4.67
C ARG A 10 2.35 -24.80 -3.36
N TYR A 11 3.06 -24.71 -2.24
CA TYR A 11 2.47 -24.34 -0.96
C TYR A 11 1.93 -22.91 -1.06
N ALA A 12 0.61 -22.76 -0.96
CA ALA A 12 -0.03 -21.47 -0.86
C ALA A 12 -0.08 -21.05 0.62
N SER A 13 0.87 -20.21 1.04
CA SER A 13 0.85 -19.60 2.38
C SER A 13 -0.12 -18.41 2.38
N ALA A 14 -1.42 -18.69 2.48
CA ALA A 14 -2.48 -17.68 2.57
C ALA A 14 -3.23 -17.79 3.90
N GLN A 15 -2.53 -18.08 5.00
CA GLN A 15 -3.15 -18.23 6.32
C GLN A 15 -2.96 -16.96 7.14
N LEU A 16 -4.06 -16.40 7.64
CA LEU A 16 -4.03 -15.36 8.66
C LEU A 16 -3.70 -16.02 10.00
N ILE A 17 -2.49 -15.77 10.50
CA ILE A 17 -2.04 -16.28 11.81
C ILE A 17 -1.71 -15.10 12.73
N TYR A 18 -1.89 -15.28 14.04
CA TYR A 18 -1.60 -14.26 15.06
C TYR A 18 -0.19 -13.68 14.96
N GLU A 19 0.78 -14.43 14.44
CA GLU A 19 2.14 -13.93 14.18
C GLU A 19 2.15 -12.79 13.16
N THR A 20 1.30 -12.88 12.14
CA THR A 20 1.28 -11.98 10.97
C THR A 20 0.23 -10.88 11.05
N VAL A 21 -0.76 -11.01 11.92
CA VAL A 21 -1.87 -10.05 12.05
C VAL A 21 -2.09 -9.61 13.49
N SER A 22 -2.57 -8.39 13.68
CA SER A 22 -3.09 -7.85 14.93
C SER A 22 -4.60 -7.72 14.82
N VAL A 23 -5.30 -8.03 15.91
CA VAL A 23 -6.76 -7.90 16.00
C VAL A 23 -7.07 -6.70 16.87
N ASP A 24 -7.85 -5.76 16.35
CA ASP A 24 -8.17 -4.50 17.04
C ASP A 24 -9.50 -4.62 17.77
N TYR A 25 -9.51 -5.36 18.89
CA TYR A 25 -10.72 -5.56 19.69
C TYR A 25 -11.35 -4.26 20.19
N ASP A 26 -10.53 -3.25 20.51
CA ASP A 26 -10.99 -1.94 20.98
C ASP A 26 -11.61 -1.07 19.88
N SER A 27 -11.48 -1.48 18.61
CA SER A 27 -12.06 -0.79 17.44
C SER A 27 -13.25 -1.54 16.85
N ALA A 28 -13.91 -2.41 17.64
CA ALA A 28 -15.07 -3.16 17.18
C ALA A 28 -16.25 -2.23 16.87
N TRP A 29 -16.89 -2.44 15.72
CA TRP A 29 -18.08 -1.71 15.30
C TRP A 29 -19.30 -2.62 15.35
N GLU A 30 -20.38 -2.16 15.94
CA GLU A 30 -21.64 -2.88 15.94
C GLU A 30 -22.57 -2.34 14.84
N TYR A 31 -23.17 -3.24 14.08
CA TYR A 31 -24.21 -2.92 13.11
C TYR A 31 -25.36 -3.93 13.22
N LYS A 32 -26.50 -3.47 13.75
CA LYS A 32 -27.66 -4.30 14.08
C LYS A 32 -27.25 -5.42 15.05
N SER A 33 -27.33 -6.67 14.62
CA SER A 33 -26.95 -7.87 15.37
C SER A 33 -25.56 -8.39 14.98
N LEU A 34 -24.75 -7.60 14.26
CA LEU A 34 -23.41 -7.98 13.80
C LEU A 34 -22.36 -7.14 14.51
N GLN A 35 -21.22 -7.76 14.81
CA GLN A 35 -20.02 -7.10 15.31
C GLN A 35 -18.90 -7.27 14.29
N LEU A 36 -18.28 -6.15 13.90
CA LEU A 36 -17.14 -6.08 13.01
C LEU A 36 -15.89 -5.83 13.84
N ILE A 37 -14.94 -6.77 13.82
CA ILE A 37 -13.66 -6.65 14.51
C ILE A 37 -12.57 -6.52 13.44
N PRO A 38 -11.88 -5.37 13.36
CA PRO A 38 -10.81 -5.19 12.38
C PRO A 38 -9.63 -6.14 12.65
N ILE A 39 -9.12 -6.76 11.58
CA ILE A 39 -7.87 -7.51 11.58
C ILE A 39 -6.91 -6.77 10.65
N ARG A 40 -5.78 -6.32 11.21
CA ARG A 40 -4.75 -5.59 10.46
C ARG A 40 -3.50 -6.46 10.33
N PRO A 41 -2.77 -6.39 9.20
CA PRO A 41 -1.43 -6.96 9.14
C PRO A 41 -0.52 -6.29 10.17
N LYS A 42 0.24 -7.07 10.95
CA LYS A 42 1.29 -6.52 11.84
C LYS A 42 2.40 -5.84 11.06
N ALA A 43 2.65 -6.35 9.85
CA ALA A 43 3.40 -5.67 8.82
C ALA A 43 2.44 -5.45 7.65
N PRO A 44 2.22 -4.21 7.17
CA PRO A 44 1.40 -3.96 5.98
C PRO A 44 1.85 -4.91 4.85
N SER A 45 0.90 -5.34 4.02
CA SER A 45 1.20 -6.18 2.85
C SER A 45 2.25 -5.47 2.00
N GLY A 46 3.49 -5.97 2.11
CA GLY A 46 4.68 -5.32 1.58
C GLY A 46 5.46 -4.53 2.65
N GLN A 47 6.69 -4.96 2.92
CA GLN A 47 7.69 -4.10 3.56
C GLN A 47 8.64 -3.56 2.49
N PRO A 48 9.18 -2.33 2.67
CA PRO A 48 10.23 -1.83 1.82
C PRO A 48 11.36 -2.86 1.76
N GLY A 49 11.75 -3.29 0.55
CA GLY A 49 12.93 -4.13 0.37
C GLY A 49 14.20 -3.43 0.87
N SER A 50 15.30 -4.18 0.98
CA SER A 50 16.59 -3.60 1.38
C SER A 50 16.95 -2.39 0.49
N GLY A 51 17.25 -1.25 1.10
CA GLY A 51 17.55 0.00 0.40
C GLY A 51 16.34 0.84 -0.03
N MET A 52 15.12 0.42 0.30
CA MET A 52 13.89 1.18 0.05
C MET A 52 13.39 1.86 1.33
N ILE A 53 12.59 2.91 1.18
CA ILE A 53 11.94 3.63 2.28
C ILE A 53 10.43 3.67 2.08
N SER A 54 9.63 3.59 3.15
CA SER A 54 8.18 3.76 3.04
C SER A 54 7.83 5.19 2.63
N LEU A 55 6.71 5.37 1.92
CA LEU A 55 6.21 6.70 1.56
C LEU A 55 5.99 7.60 2.78
N SER A 56 5.39 7.06 3.84
CA SER A 56 5.19 7.77 5.11
C SER A 56 6.49 8.30 5.71
N SER A 57 7.57 7.51 5.67
CA SER A 57 8.88 7.94 6.17
C SER A 57 9.53 8.95 5.23
N ALA A 58 9.36 8.78 3.91
CA ALA A 58 9.87 9.70 2.90
C ALA A 58 9.25 11.11 3.01
N ILE A 59 7.94 11.19 3.26
CA ILE A 59 7.25 12.46 3.51
C ILE A 59 7.72 13.10 4.82
N LYS A 60 7.84 12.31 5.91
CA LYS A 60 8.35 12.82 7.20
C LYS A 60 9.78 13.36 7.09
N GLN A 61 10.60 12.77 6.22
CA GLN A 61 11.97 13.24 5.95
C GLN A 61 12.02 14.40 4.93
N GLY A 62 10.89 14.81 4.35
CA GLY A 62 10.83 15.87 3.33
C GLY A 62 11.40 15.48 1.97
N ILE A 63 11.70 14.20 1.75
CA ILE A 63 12.28 13.70 0.50
C ILE A 63 11.23 13.26 -0.53
N ALA A 64 9.97 13.19 -0.11
CA ALA A 64 8.84 12.97 -1.00
C ALA A 64 7.74 14.00 -0.74
N THR A 65 7.10 14.46 -1.81
CA THR A 65 5.92 15.32 -1.72
C THR A 65 4.76 14.72 -2.49
N ILE A 66 3.54 14.92 -1.96
CA ILE A 66 2.30 14.48 -2.58
C ILE A 66 1.49 15.72 -2.95
N SER A 67 0.94 15.73 -4.15
CA SER A 67 0.02 16.76 -4.62
C SER A 67 -1.09 16.15 -5.47
N GLU A 68 -2.24 16.79 -5.50
CA GLU A 68 -3.27 16.49 -6.49
C GLU A 68 -2.96 17.25 -7.79
N ARG A 69 -3.31 16.66 -8.94
CA ARG A 69 -3.14 17.34 -10.23
C ARG A 69 -4.30 18.30 -10.50
N GLY A 70 -3.99 19.53 -10.91
CA GLY A 70 -4.93 20.49 -11.49
C GLY A 70 -5.30 21.68 -10.59
N THR A 71 -5.62 22.80 -11.23
CA THR A 71 -6.11 24.05 -10.60
C THR A 71 -7.64 24.17 -10.62
N ALA A 72 -8.34 23.36 -11.43
CA ALA A 72 -9.79 23.38 -11.64
C ALA A 72 -10.43 21.99 -11.44
N SER A 73 -11.59 21.96 -10.78
CA SER A 73 -12.22 20.80 -10.11
C SER A 73 -12.68 19.60 -10.96
N THR A 74 -12.30 19.45 -12.23
CA THR A 74 -12.91 18.42 -13.10
C THR A 74 -11.93 17.56 -13.88
N GLU A 75 -10.66 17.94 -13.98
CA GLU A 75 -9.71 17.21 -14.82
C GLU A 75 -8.55 16.67 -13.99
N ASN A 76 -8.49 15.35 -13.86
CA ASN A 76 -7.38 14.59 -13.24
C ASN A 76 -7.38 14.44 -11.71
N VAL A 77 -8.55 14.47 -11.06
CA VAL A 77 -8.67 14.02 -9.65
C VAL A 77 -8.42 12.51 -9.50
N HIS A 78 -8.25 11.73 -10.56
CA HIS A 78 -8.01 10.29 -10.42
C HIS A 78 -6.57 9.92 -10.03
N TRP A 79 -5.63 10.87 -10.07
CA TRP A 79 -4.21 10.57 -9.88
C TRP A 79 -3.60 11.44 -8.79
N LEU A 80 -2.83 10.82 -7.90
CA LEU A 80 -1.92 11.50 -7.00
C LEU A 80 -0.57 11.67 -7.68
N ARG A 81 -0.08 12.91 -7.70
CA ARG A 81 1.27 13.25 -8.14
C ARG A 81 2.19 13.09 -6.94
N ILE A 82 3.14 12.16 -7.06
CA ILE A 82 4.22 11.96 -6.09
C ILE A 82 5.53 12.40 -6.73
N ASN A 83 6.23 13.28 -6.03
CA ASN A 83 7.58 13.70 -6.42
C ASN A 83 8.60 13.11 -5.43
N ASN A 84 9.53 12.31 -5.95
CA ASN A 84 10.66 11.77 -5.19
C ASN A 84 11.89 12.66 -5.42
N ASN A 85 12.20 13.49 -4.43
CA ASN A 85 13.30 14.45 -4.46
C ASN A 85 14.63 13.85 -3.95
N SER A 86 14.71 12.52 -3.82
CA SER A 86 15.90 11.83 -3.33
C SER A 86 16.34 10.72 -4.26
N SER A 87 17.57 10.24 -4.06
CA SER A 87 18.10 9.04 -4.70
C SER A 87 17.53 7.72 -4.15
N LYS A 88 16.70 7.76 -3.10
CA LYS A 88 16.15 6.57 -2.47
C LYS A 88 14.92 6.08 -3.24
N THR A 89 14.77 4.75 -3.32
CA THR A 89 13.55 4.15 -3.86
C THR A 89 12.45 4.18 -2.79
N ILE A 90 11.28 4.69 -3.15
CA ILE A 90 10.13 4.77 -2.24
C ILE A 90 9.21 3.58 -2.51
N PHE A 91 8.84 2.88 -1.44
CA PHE A 91 7.87 1.81 -1.45
C PHE A 91 6.53 2.31 -0.91
N ILE A 92 5.47 2.01 -1.64
CA ILE A 92 4.07 2.33 -1.31
C ILE A 92 3.34 1.00 -1.20
N ALA A 93 2.90 0.66 0.01
CA ALA A 93 2.21 -0.60 0.25
C ALA A 93 0.77 -0.54 -0.29
N SER A 94 0.29 -1.66 -0.83
CA SER A 94 -1.14 -1.83 -1.06
C SER A 94 -1.92 -1.69 0.25
N GLY A 95 -3.07 -1.04 0.18
CA GLY A 95 -3.89 -0.71 1.34
C GLY A 95 -3.52 0.61 2.03
N GLU A 96 -2.42 1.29 1.65
CA GLU A 96 -2.20 2.66 2.11
C GLU A 96 -3.33 3.57 1.62
N THR A 97 -3.87 4.37 2.53
CA THR A 97 -4.96 5.30 2.25
C THR A 97 -4.48 6.74 2.28
N PHE A 98 -4.88 7.53 1.30
CA PHE A 98 -4.70 8.98 1.27
C PHE A 98 -6.06 9.63 1.51
N SER A 99 -6.19 10.35 2.62
CA SER A 99 -7.43 11.01 3.01
C SER A 99 -7.26 12.52 3.17
N GLY A 100 -8.36 13.25 3.08
CA GLY A 100 -8.38 14.72 3.27
C GLY A 100 -8.02 15.53 2.02
N GLY A 101 -7.87 14.88 0.87
CA GLY A 101 -7.84 15.52 -0.45
C GLY A 101 -9.24 15.80 -1.00
N ARG A 102 -9.36 16.05 -2.30
CA ARG A 102 -10.68 16.16 -2.96
C ARG A 102 -11.41 14.82 -3.03
N GLN A 103 -10.67 13.71 -3.03
CA GLN A 103 -11.21 12.37 -2.88
C GLN A 103 -10.27 11.55 -2.00
N ASP A 104 -10.86 10.69 -1.18
CA ASP A 104 -10.09 9.69 -0.45
C ASP A 104 -9.75 8.54 -1.40
N ARG A 105 -8.52 8.02 -1.29
CA ARG A 105 -7.97 7.00 -2.19
C ARG A 105 -7.27 5.92 -1.40
N MET A 106 -7.30 4.70 -1.92
CA MET A 106 -6.54 3.56 -1.40
C MET A 106 -5.69 2.98 -2.52
N VAL A 107 -4.41 2.75 -2.23
CA VAL A 107 -3.49 2.12 -3.16
C VAL A 107 -3.87 0.65 -3.32
N THR A 108 -4.21 0.24 -4.53
CA THR A 108 -4.70 -1.11 -4.81
C THR A 108 -3.59 -2.13 -5.01
N LYS A 109 -2.36 -1.68 -5.28
CA LYS A 109 -1.19 -2.55 -5.55
C LYS A 109 0.10 -1.94 -5.01
N ASP A 110 0.99 -2.80 -4.54
CA ASP A 110 2.33 -2.40 -4.14
C ASP A 110 3.02 -1.65 -5.28
N THR A 111 3.52 -0.45 -4.97
CA THR A 111 4.09 0.45 -5.96
C THR A 111 5.48 0.89 -5.53
N ILE A 112 6.43 0.77 -6.46
CA ILE A 112 7.81 1.18 -6.27
C ILE A 112 8.04 2.45 -7.09
N LEU A 113 8.45 3.52 -6.42
CA LEU A 113 8.82 4.77 -7.06
C LEU A 113 10.34 4.92 -7.05
N HIS A 114 10.94 4.78 -8.23
CA HIS A 114 12.36 5.02 -8.41
C HIS A 114 12.69 6.51 -8.33
N SER A 115 13.95 6.82 -8.06
CA SER A 115 14.47 8.19 -8.21
C SER A 115 14.61 8.51 -9.70
N THR A 116 13.58 9.09 -10.30
CA THR A 116 13.59 9.44 -11.74
C THR A 116 13.77 10.93 -12.00
N GLY A 117 13.77 11.78 -10.96
CA GLY A 117 13.80 13.24 -11.08
C GLY A 117 12.54 13.84 -11.73
N ASN A 118 11.56 13.00 -12.08
CA ASN A 118 10.31 13.38 -12.72
C ASN A 118 9.14 13.02 -11.82
N ASP A 119 8.01 13.67 -12.08
CA ASP A 119 6.75 13.36 -11.40
C ASP A 119 6.28 11.95 -11.73
N GLN A 120 5.85 11.23 -10.69
CA GLN A 120 5.25 9.91 -10.81
C GLN A 120 3.79 9.98 -10.36
N TYR A 121 2.94 9.19 -11.01
CA TYR A 121 1.50 9.22 -10.80
C TYR A 121 1.03 7.87 -10.28
N ILE A 122 0.29 7.89 -9.18
CA ILE A 122 -0.40 6.72 -8.64
C ILE A 122 -1.91 6.96 -8.64
N PRO A 123 -2.72 5.94 -8.94
CA PRO A 123 -4.18 6.04 -8.86
C PRO A 123 -4.66 6.10 -7.41
#